data_AF-A0A7K7LGJ8-F1
#
_entry.id   AF-A0A7K7LGJ8-F1
#
_cell.length_a   1.000
_cell.length_b   1.000
_cell.length_c   1.000
_cell.angle_alpha   90.00
_cell.angle_beta   90.00
_cell.angle_gamma   90.00
#
_symmetry.space_group_name_H-M   'P 1'
#
loop_
_entity.id
_entity.type
_entity.pdbx_description
1 polymer ?
#
loop_
_entity_poly.entity_id
_entity_poly.type
_entity_poly.pdbx_seq_one_letter_code
_entity_poly.pdbx_strand_id
1 'polypeptide(L)'
;GCLELVKRQLFRVGEDWYFLFVLGVLMALISFMMDLIVFRLYEAHRWLYQEVGDYLVLKYLSWTIYPVAMAAFSTGFSQSITPHSGGSGIPELKTILTGVVLEEYLAIKNFGAKVVGLTCTLACGSTIFLGKVGPFVHLSAMAAAYLGKMRTSVTREYEDKFKQNEMLVAAQAVGVATVFGAPISGVLFSIEVMSSHFAVRDYWRGFFAATCGAFMFRLLAVFNSEQETIAAIFKSDLKIDFPFDLPETFFFMILGAICGAIACAYLFCQRWLLAAVRENRLTGRLLATDKPLYSALVVLLLASITFPPGLGQLMASRLSMKEHLISLFDNRTWGVLAQNASVPPAVPGDLRRLWQEWSHPSATIFGTLAFFLLMK
;
A
#
# COMPACT_ATOMS: atom_id res chain seq x y z
N GLY A 1 -34.72 -21.03 -30.81
CA GLY A 1 -35.76 -21.48 -29.85
C GLY A 1 -35.55 -20.85 -28.47
N CYS A 2 -36.53 -20.91 -27.56
CA CYS A 2 -36.44 -20.31 -26.21
C CYS A 2 -35.15 -20.70 -25.46
N LEU A 3 -34.70 -21.95 -25.62
CA LEU A 3 -33.44 -22.46 -25.06
C LEU A 3 -32.18 -21.75 -25.60
N GLU A 4 -32.13 -21.42 -26.89
CA GLU A 4 -31.03 -20.63 -27.46
C GLU A 4 -31.05 -19.19 -26.97
N LEU A 5 -32.24 -18.63 -26.71
CA LEU A 5 -32.40 -17.28 -26.19
C LEU A 5 -31.95 -17.20 -24.72
N VAL A 6 -32.32 -18.20 -23.91
CA VAL A 6 -31.81 -18.37 -22.53
C VAL A 6 -30.31 -18.61 -22.53
N LYS A 7 -29.80 -19.50 -23.38
CA LYS A 7 -28.35 -19.73 -23.52
C LYS A 7 -27.63 -18.43 -23.87
N ARG A 8 -28.10 -17.69 -24.87
CA ARG A 8 -27.50 -16.42 -25.29
C ARG A 8 -27.54 -15.35 -24.20
N GLN A 9 -28.62 -15.25 -23.43
CA GLN A 9 -28.69 -14.34 -22.29
C GLN A 9 -27.75 -14.77 -21.14
N LEU A 10 -27.69 -16.07 -20.85
CA LEU A 10 -26.81 -16.62 -19.81
C LEU A 10 -25.33 -16.41 -20.17
N PHE A 11 -24.94 -16.62 -21.43
CA PHE A 11 -23.59 -16.33 -21.90
C PHE A 11 -23.28 -14.84 -21.79
N ARG A 12 -24.19 -13.95 -22.23
CA ARG A 12 -23.94 -12.51 -22.22
C ARG A 12 -23.84 -11.92 -20.81
N VAL A 13 -24.67 -12.38 -19.88
CA VAL A 13 -24.60 -11.96 -18.47
C VAL A 13 -23.41 -12.62 -17.79
N GLY A 14 -23.22 -13.93 -17.97
CA GLY A 14 -22.15 -14.71 -17.34
C GLY A 14 -20.74 -14.30 -17.76
N GLU A 15 -20.56 -13.87 -19.01
CA GLU A 15 -19.27 -13.40 -19.53
C GLU A 15 -18.74 -12.20 -18.72
N ASP A 16 -19.57 -11.18 -18.47
CA ASP A 16 -19.14 -10.01 -17.68
C ASP A 16 -18.69 -10.39 -16.27
N TRP A 17 -19.41 -11.30 -15.60
CA TRP A 17 -19.03 -11.79 -14.26
C TRP A 17 -17.77 -12.65 -14.28
N TYR A 18 -17.55 -13.43 -15.35
CA TYR A 18 -16.33 -14.23 -15.50
C TYR A 18 -15.09 -13.34 -15.62
N PHE A 19 -15.13 -12.26 -16.41
CA PHE A 19 -14.00 -11.32 -16.50
C PHE A 19 -13.72 -10.62 -15.16
N LEU A 20 -14.76 -10.29 -14.40
CA LEU A 20 -14.62 -9.72 -13.05
C LEU A 20 -14.02 -10.71 -12.06
N PHE A 21 -14.39 -11.98 -12.13
CA PHE A 21 -13.78 -13.06 -11.35
C PHE A 21 -12.29 -13.20 -11.68
N VAL A 22 -11.95 -13.29 -12.98
CA VAL A 22 -10.56 -13.39 -13.46
C VAL A 22 -9.74 -12.19 -13.00
N LEU A 23 -10.29 -10.98 -13.08
CA LEU A 23 -9.64 -9.77 -12.59
C LEU A 23 -9.32 -9.86 -11.09
N GLY A 24 -10.30 -10.25 -10.27
CA GLY A 24 -10.10 -10.43 -8.82
C GLY A 24 -9.01 -11.45 -8.50
N VAL A 25 -9.06 -12.62 -9.13
CA VAL A 25 -8.06 -13.71 -8.94
C VAL A 25 -6.66 -13.26 -9.38
N LEU A 26 -6.55 -12.64 -10.56
CA LEU A 26 -5.27 -12.17 -11.10
C LEU A 26 -4.63 -11.14 -10.17
N MET A 27 -5.41 -10.14 -9.72
CA MET A 27 -4.88 -9.14 -8.80
C MET A 27 -4.47 -9.75 -7.46
N ALA A 28 -5.24 -10.71 -6.93
CA ALA A 28 -4.86 -11.40 -5.70
C ALA A 28 -3.53 -12.15 -5.82
N LEU A 29 -3.32 -12.88 -6.92
CA LEU A 29 -2.07 -13.59 -7.20
C LEU A 29 -0.88 -12.62 -7.27
N ILE A 30 -1.05 -11.49 -7.97
CA ILE A 30 0.01 -10.48 -8.11
C ILE A 30 0.33 -9.84 -6.75
N SER A 31 -0.69 -9.48 -5.96
CA SER A 31 -0.48 -8.92 -4.63
C SER A 31 0.25 -9.90 -3.71
N PHE A 32 -0.17 -11.16 -3.72
CA PHE A 32 0.42 -12.21 -2.89
C PHE A 32 1.88 -12.48 -3.25
N MET A 33 2.19 -12.64 -4.55
CA MET A 33 3.56 -12.86 -5.01
C MET A 33 4.46 -11.65 -4.73
N MET A 34 3.93 -10.43 -4.87
CA MET A 34 4.66 -9.20 -4.51
C MET A 34 5.00 -9.17 -3.02
N ASP A 35 4.03 -9.46 -2.15
CA ASP A 35 4.24 -9.48 -0.70
C ASP A 35 5.23 -10.56 -0.27
N LEU A 36 5.16 -11.75 -0.89
CA LEU A 36 6.10 -12.84 -0.64
C LEU A 36 7.54 -12.45 -1.00
N ILE A 37 7.75 -11.84 -2.17
CA ILE A 37 9.07 -11.39 -2.61
C ILE A 37 9.59 -10.29 -1.67
N VAL A 38 8.76 -9.30 -1.33
CA VAL A 38 9.12 -8.23 -0.41
C VAL A 38 9.51 -8.78 0.96
N PHE A 39 8.75 -9.74 1.49
CA PHE A 39 9.05 -10.39 2.76
C PHE A 39 10.43 -11.06 2.75
N ARG A 40 10.73 -11.85 1.71
CA ARG A 40 12.04 -12.53 1.59
C ARG A 40 13.20 -11.56 1.44
N LEU A 41 13.04 -10.50 0.64
CA LEU A 41 14.06 -9.46 0.49
C LEU A 41 14.32 -8.72 1.81
N TYR A 42 13.25 -8.39 2.53
CA TYR A 42 13.35 -7.73 3.83
C TYR A 42 14.01 -8.63 4.89
N GLU A 43 13.65 -9.92 4.93
CA GLU A 43 14.26 -10.93 5.82
C GLU A 43 15.76 -11.08 5.53
N ALA A 44 16.15 -11.18 4.26
CA ALA A 44 17.55 -11.24 3.83
C ALA A 44 18.33 -9.97 4.22
N HIS A 45 17.71 -8.78 4.06
CA HIS A 45 18.33 -7.52 4.48
C HIS A 45 18.52 -7.45 6.01
N ARG A 46 17.52 -7.88 6.79
CA ARG A 46 17.60 -7.95 8.26
C ARG A 46 18.67 -8.93 8.73
N TRP A 47 18.77 -10.08 8.08
CA TRP A 47 19.83 -11.07 8.35
C TRP A 47 21.22 -10.47 8.07
N LEU A 48 21.41 -9.83 6.91
CA LEU A 48 22.67 -9.16 6.58
C LEU A 48 23.05 -8.09 7.62
N TYR A 49 22.09 -7.28 8.06
CA TYR A 49 22.31 -6.26 9.09
C TYR A 49 22.76 -6.86 10.44
N GLN A 50 22.31 -8.07 10.78
CA GLN A 50 22.71 -8.78 12.00
C GLN A 50 24.10 -9.40 11.87
N GLU A 51 24.42 -10.02 10.73
CA GLU A 51 25.69 -10.71 10.49
C GLU A 51 26.89 -9.78 10.30
N VAL A 52 26.65 -8.53 9.88
CA VAL A 52 27.68 -7.50 9.69
C VAL A 52 28.50 -7.21 10.97
N GLY A 53 28.04 -7.65 12.14
CA GLY A 53 28.74 -7.47 13.42
C GLY A 53 28.74 -6.01 13.89
N ASP A 54 29.47 -5.68 14.96
CA ASP A 54 29.38 -4.38 15.65
C ASP A 54 30.15 -3.21 15.01
N TYR A 55 30.59 -3.37 13.76
CA TYR A 55 31.24 -2.30 13.01
C TYR A 55 30.21 -1.26 12.56
N LEU A 56 30.20 -0.09 13.23
CA LEU A 56 29.23 0.98 12.98
C LEU A 56 29.17 1.41 11.50
N VAL A 57 30.34 1.55 10.86
CA VAL A 57 30.42 1.95 9.44
C VAL A 57 29.78 0.90 8.54
N LEU A 58 30.03 -0.38 8.77
CA LEU A 58 29.47 -1.45 7.95
C LEU A 58 27.96 -1.60 8.19
N LYS A 59 27.48 -1.42 9.44
CA LYS A 59 26.03 -1.33 9.73
C LYS A 59 25.39 -0.16 8.99
N TYR A 60 26.02 1.02 9.00
CA TYR A 60 25.52 2.20 8.29
C TYR A 60 25.47 1.97 6.76
N LEU A 61 26.53 1.41 6.17
CA LEU A 61 26.56 1.08 4.75
C LEU A 61 25.48 0.05 4.40
N SER A 62 25.33 -1.01 5.19
CA SER A 62 24.28 -2.02 4.94
C SER A 62 22.89 -1.40 4.98
N TRP A 63 22.58 -0.55 5.97
CA TRP A 63 21.29 0.12 6.13
C TRP A 63 20.98 1.12 5.02
N THR A 64 22.00 1.82 4.50
CA THR A 64 21.81 2.90 3.51
C THR A 64 21.88 2.41 2.07
N ILE A 65 22.81 1.52 1.72
CA ILE A 65 23.02 1.07 0.34
C ILE A 65 21.82 0.29 -0.17
N TYR A 66 21.25 -0.62 0.63
CA TYR A 66 20.13 -1.45 0.22
C TYR A 66 18.89 -0.64 -0.25
N PRO A 67 18.30 0.26 0.57
CA PRO A 67 17.13 1.02 0.13
C PRO A 67 17.47 2.01 -0.99
N VAL A 68 18.68 2.58 -1.01
CA VAL A 68 19.12 3.49 -2.09
C VAL A 68 19.20 2.75 -3.42
N ALA A 69 19.81 1.56 -3.46
CA ALA A 69 19.91 0.75 -4.66
C ALA A 69 18.53 0.31 -5.17
N MET A 70 17.65 -0.14 -4.27
CA MET A 70 16.30 -0.57 -4.61
C MET A 70 15.44 0.58 -5.14
N ALA A 71 15.55 1.78 -4.56
CA ALA A 71 14.83 2.97 -5.03
C ALA A 71 15.36 3.50 -6.37
N ALA A 72 16.68 3.53 -6.55
CA ALA A 72 17.32 3.92 -7.79
C ALA A 72 16.95 2.93 -8.93
N PHE A 73 16.92 1.63 -8.64
CA PHE A 73 16.48 0.62 -9.60
C PHE A 73 15.00 0.77 -9.94
N SER A 74 14.13 0.97 -8.94
CA SER A 74 12.69 1.18 -9.15
C SER A 74 12.41 2.34 -10.10
N THR A 75 13.01 3.49 -9.82
CA THR A 75 12.83 4.72 -10.61
C THR A 75 13.50 4.61 -11.98
N GLY A 76 14.72 4.05 -12.04
CA GLY A 76 15.48 3.83 -13.27
C GLY A 76 14.79 2.88 -14.25
N PHE A 77 14.19 1.80 -13.75
CA PHE A 77 13.43 0.86 -14.56
C PHE A 77 12.08 1.44 -15.00
N SER A 78 11.39 2.16 -14.13
CA SER A 78 10.10 2.77 -14.49
C SER A 78 10.26 3.81 -15.60
N GLN A 79 11.29 4.65 -15.52
CA GLN A 79 11.53 5.70 -16.52
C GLN A 79 11.98 5.15 -17.88
N SER A 80 12.68 4.01 -17.91
CA SER A 80 13.17 3.44 -19.19
C SER A 80 12.03 2.88 -20.05
N ILE A 81 10.88 2.55 -19.44
CA ILE A 81 9.73 1.98 -20.15
C ILE A 81 8.74 3.06 -20.57
N THR A 82 8.29 3.91 -19.64
CA THR A 82 7.45 5.06 -19.98
C THR A 82 7.53 6.17 -18.93
N PRO A 83 7.61 7.45 -19.35
CA PRO A 83 7.62 8.58 -18.43
C PRO A 83 6.33 8.68 -17.58
N HIS A 84 5.23 8.08 -18.06
CA HIS A 84 3.93 8.08 -17.38
C HIS A 84 3.76 6.94 -16.37
N SER A 85 4.80 6.13 -16.12
CA SER A 85 4.72 4.98 -15.21
C SER A 85 4.68 5.36 -13.73
N GLY A 86 5.42 6.42 -13.40
CA GLY A 86 5.66 6.84 -12.03
C GLY A 86 4.42 7.39 -11.32
N GLY A 87 4.45 7.36 -9.99
CA GLY A 87 3.43 7.96 -9.14
C GLY A 87 2.27 7.02 -8.80
N SER A 88 1.29 7.62 -8.11
CA SER A 88 0.20 6.90 -7.46
C SER A 88 -0.65 6.12 -8.45
N GLY A 89 -1.36 6.73 -9.40
CA GLY A 89 -2.44 6.01 -10.10
C GLY A 89 -3.78 6.65 -9.93
N ILE A 90 -4.08 7.00 -8.68
CA ILE A 90 -5.41 7.46 -8.27
C ILE A 90 -5.81 8.78 -8.96
N PRO A 91 -4.98 9.84 -8.97
CA PRO A 91 -5.37 11.10 -9.61
C PRO A 91 -5.61 10.97 -11.11
N GLU A 92 -4.77 10.21 -11.81
CA GLU A 92 -4.88 9.98 -13.25
C GLU A 92 -6.12 9.14 -13.58
N LEU A 93 -6.39 8.10 -12.79
CA LEU A 93 -7.60 7.28 -12.96
C LEU A 93 -8.88 8.07 -12.66
N LYS A 94 -8.87 8.95 -11.65
CA LYS A 94 -9.97 9.88 -11.39
C LYS A 94 -10.21 10.79 -12.60
N THR A 95 -9.13 11.29 -13.21
CA THR A 95 -9.18 12.12 -14.42
C THR A 95 -9.80 11.37 -15.61
N ILE A 96 -9.47 10.09 -15.78
CA ILE A 96 -10.09 9.20 -16.79
C ILE A 96 -11.58 9.03 -16.54
N LEU A 97 -11.99 8.75 -15.30
CA LEU A 97 -13.40 8.58 -14.96
C LEU A 97 -14.21 9.87 -15.09
N THR A 98 -13.60 11.03 -14.92
CA THR A 98 -14.23 12.32 -15.22
C THR A 98 -14.37 12.62 -16.71
N GLY A 99 -13.77 11.80 -17.58
CA GLY A 99 -13.96 11.85 -19.04
C GLY A 99 -12.72 12.19 -19.86
N VAL A 100 -11.58 12.51 -19.23
CA VAL A 100 -10.33 12.80 -19.94
C VAL A 100 -9.55 11.50 -20.19
N VAL A 101 -9.61 11.01 -21.42
CA VAL A 101 -9.02 9.71 -21.77
C VAL A 101 -7.49 9.81 -21.90
N LEU A 102 -6.78 9.03 -21.07
CA LEU A 102 -5.33 8.88 -21.12
C LEU A 102 -4.97 7.45 -21.56
N GLU A 103 -5.04 7.17 -22.88
CA GLU A 103 -4.90 5.80 -23.42
C GLU A 103 -3.54 5.17 -23.12
N GLU A 104 -2.47 5.95 -23.17
CA GLU A 104 -1.12 5.47 -22.84
C GLU A 104 -0.97 5.07 -21.37
N TYR A 105 -1.78 5.65 -20.49
CA TYR A 105 -1.76 5.35 -19.06
C TYR A 105 -2.27 3.94 -18.80
N LEU A 106 -3.34 3.53 -19.50
CA LEU A 106 -3.95 2.20 -19.39
C LEU A 106 -3.24 1.12 -20.23
N ALA A 107 -2.12 1.45 -20.88
CA ALA A 107 -1.43 0.52 -21.77
C ALA A 107 -0.66 -0.55 -20.98
N ILE A 108 -0.88 -1.82 -21.34
CA ILE A 108 -0.23 -2.98 -20.69
C ILE A 108 1.30 -2.97 -20.79
N LYS A 109 1.87 -2.22 -21.75
CA LYS A 109 3.33 -2.01 -21.91
C LYS A 109 4.01 -1.61 -20.60
N ASN A 110 3.30 -0.88 -19.74
CA ASN A 110 3.80 -0.36 -18.49
C ASN A 110 3.61 -1.29 -17.28
N PHE A 111 2.84 -2.37 -17.45
CA PHE A 111 2.40 -3.22 -16.35
C PHE A 111 3.59 -3.84 -15.60
N GLY A 112 4.49 -4.52 -16.32
CA GLY A 112 5.66 -5.17 -15.73
C GLY A 112 6.61 -4.17 -15.05
N ALA A 113 6.83 -3.01 -15.68
CA ALA A 113 7.65 -1.94 -15.12
C ALA A 113 7.14 -1.48 -13.75
N LYS A 114 5.83 -1.26 -13.65
CA LYS A 114 5.18 -0.78 -12.44
C LYS A 114 5.10 -1.87 -11.35
N VAL A 115 4.91 -3.15 -11.72
CA VAL A 115 4.99 -4.27 -10.76
C VAL A 115 6.37 -4.33 -10.14
N VAL A 116 7.44 -4.38 -10.95
CA VAL A 116 8.82 -4.48 -10.46
C VAL A 116 9.21 -3.25 -9.63
N GLY A 117 8.93 -2.05 -10.14
CA GLY A 117 9.21 -0.81 -9.42
C GLY A 117 8.47 -0.74 -8.07
N LEU A 118 7.21 -1.18 -8.03
CA LEU A 118 6.44 -1.24 -6.79
C LEU A 118 7.02 -2.25 -5.80
N THR A 119 7.37 -3.45 -6.25
CA THR A 119 8.05 -4.47 -5.42
C THR A 119 9.33 -3.90 -4.82
N CYS A 120 10.15 -3.20 -5.61
CA CYS A 120 11.37 -2.60 -5.12
C CYS A 120 11.14 -1.48 -4.09
N THR A 121 10.13 -0.62 -4.32
CA THR A 121 9.74 0.43 -3.37
C THR A 121 9.26 -0.17 -2.04
N LEU A 122 8.48 -1.24 -2.09
CA LEU A 122 8.04 -1.95 -0.88
C LEU A 122 9.19 -2.66 -0.17
N ALA A 123 10.16 -3.20 -0.92
CA ALA A 123 11.35 -3.83 -0.38
C ALA A 123 12.26 -2.84 0.39
N CYS A 124 12.23 -1.55 0.07
CA CYS A 124 12.86 -0.49 0.87
C CYS A 124 12.23 -0.34 2.28
N GLY A 125 11.03 -0.88 2.49
CA GLY A 125 10.39 -1.00 3.80
C GLY A 125 10.08 0.32 4.51
N SER A 126 10.26 0.33 5.84
CA SER A 126 9.96 1.46 6.73
C SER A 126 10.93 2.64 6.59
N THR A 127 12.07 2.44 5.93
CA THR A 127 13.05 3.48 5.61
C THR A 127 12.45 4.53 4.68
N ILE A 128 11.84 4.09 3.57
CA ILE A 128 11.16 5.00 2.63
C ILE A 128 9.72 5.32 3.06
N PHE A 129 9.10 4.42 3.83
CA PHE A 129 7.78 4.60 4.44
C PHE A 129 6.64 4.84 3.41
N LEU A 130 6.64 4.09 2.31
CA LEU A 130 5.62 4.18 1.25
C LEU A 130 4.77 2.90 1.18
N GLY A 131 3.47 3.07 0.88
CA GLY A 131 2.51 1.98 0.69
C GLY A 131 2.22 1.66 -0.78
N LYS A 132 1.48 0.56 -1.03
CA LYS A 132 1.19 0.06 -2.40
C LYS A 132 -0.16 0.44 -3.00
N VAL A 133 -1.08 1.04 -2.24
CA VAL A 133 -2.50 1.19 -2.63
C VAL A 133 -2.66 1.86 -4.00
N GLY A 134 -2.12 3.06 -4.18
CA GLY A 134 -2.26 3.81 -5.43
C GLY A 134 -1.72 3.04 -6.64
N PRO A 135 -0.43 2.65 -6.64
CA PRO A 135 0.17 1.94 -7.76
C PRO A 135 -0.54 0.63 -8.09
N PHE A 136 -1.05 -0.06 -7.07
CA PHE A 136 -1.79 -1.31 -7.23
C PHE A 136 -3.18 -1.11 -7.84
N VAL A 137 -3.88 -0.02 -7.48
CA VAL A 137 -5.12 0.39 -8.13
C VAL A 137 -4.89 0.68 -9.62
N HIS A 138 -3.75 1.29 -9.98
CA HIS A 138 -3.38 1.48 -11.38
C HIS A 138 -3.11 0.17 -12.11
N LEU A 139 -2.39 -0.78 -11.49
CA LEU A 139 -2.19 -2.12 -12.04
C LEU A 139 -3.53 -2.82 -12.32
N SER A 140 -4.47 -2.73 -11.38
CA SER A 140 -5.81 -3.28 -11.55
C SER A 140 -6.54 -2.66 -12.73
N ALA A 141 -6.48 -1.33 -12.88
CA ALA A 141 -7.10 -0.63 -14.01
C ALA A 141 -6.47 -1.03 -15.37
N MET A 142 -5.14 -1.19 -15.43
CA MET A 142 -4.46 -1.70 -16.64
C MET A 142 -4.88 -3.15 -16.97
N ALA A 143 -4.97 -4.01 -15.94
CA ALA A 143 -5.44 -5.39 -16.12
C ALA A 143 -6.89 -5.43 -16.62
N ALA A 144 -7.77 -4.60 -16.06
CA ALA A 144 -9.16 -4.48 -16.51
C ALA A 144 -9.26 -3.95 -17.94
N ALA A 145 -8.52 -2.89 -18.30
CA ALA A 145 -8.49 -2.38 -19.66
C ALA A 145 -8.01 -3.44 -20.67
N TYR A 146 -7.05 -4.28 -20.28
CA TYR A 146 -6.58 -5.40 -21.09
C TYR A 146 -7.63 -6.51 -21.22
N LEU A 147 -8.27 -6.91 -20.11
CA LEU A 147 -9.35 -7.89 -20.11
C LEU A 147 -10.56 -7.43 -20.95
N GLY A 148 -10.83 -6.13 -21.02
CA GLY A 148 -11.87 -5.54 -21.88
C GLY A 148 -11.56 -5.70 -23.36
N LYS A 149 -10.33 -5.41 -23.75
CA LYS A 149 -9.81 -5.67 -25.10
C LYS A 149 -9.84 -7.16 -25.45
N MET A 150 -9.53 -8.04 -24.50
CA MET A 150 -9.68 -9.49 -24.71
C MET A 150 -11.15 -9.89 -24.89
N ARG A 151 -12.06 -9.36 -24.07
CA ARG A 151 -13.49 -9.59 -24.20
C ARG A 151 -14.00 -9.19 -25.57
N THR A 152 -13.70 -7.98 -26.04
CA THR A 152 -14.15 -7.51 -27.37
C THR A 152 -13.62 -8.38 -28.50
N SER A 153 -12.38 -8.86 -28.39
CA SER A 153 -11.79 -9.80 -29.35
C SER A 153 -12.53 -11.15 -29.37
N VAL A 154 -12.89 -11.68 -28.20
CA VAL A 154 -13.57 -12.99 -28.06
C VAL A 154 -15.05 -12.91 -28.46
N THR A 155 -15.78 -11.92 -27.95
CA THR A 155 -17.24 -11.80 -28.15
C THR A 155 -17.60 -11.11 -29.46
N ARG A 156 -16.63 -10.44 -30.11
CA ARG A 156 -16.82 -9.58 -31.30
C ARG A 156 -17.83 -8.46 -31.08
N GLU A 157 -18.21 -8.17 -29.83
CA GLU A 157 -19.06 -7.03 -29.50
C GLU A 157 -18.20 -5.78 -29.31
N TYR A 158 -18.67 -4.65 -29.84
CA TYR A 158 -18.04 -3.36 -29.60
C TYR A 158 -18.19 -2.97 -28.12
N GLU A 159 -17.07 -2.61 -27.48
CA GLU A 159 -17.08 -2.07 -26.12
C GLU A 159 -17.32 -0.56 -26.18
N ASP A 160 -18.46 -0.16 -25.61
CA ASP A 160 -18.77 1.24 -25.40
C ASP A 160 -17.88 1.83 -24.28
N LYS A 161 -17.56 3.11 -24.37
CA LYS A 161 -16.79 3.86 -23.36
C LYS A 161 -17.46 3.77 -21.98
N PHE A 162 -18.79 3.73 -21.95
CA PHE A 162 -19.53 3.54 -20.71
C PHE A 162 -19.18 2.21 -20.05
N LYS A 163 -19.21 1.09 -20.79
CA LYS A 163 -18.83 -0.24 -20.27
C LYS A 163 -17.36 -0.30 -19.85
N GLN A 164 -16.48 0.35 -20.60
CA GLN A 164 -15.07 0.44 -20.23
C GLN A 164 -14.90 1.15 -18.87
N ASN A 165 -15.60 2.27 -18.67
CA ASN A 165 -15.59 3.00 -17.39
C ASN A 165 -16.16 2.16 -16.25
N GLU A 166 -17.29 1.46 -16.44
CA GLU A 166 -17.86 0.55 -15.43
C GLU A 166 -16.83 -0.49 -14.98
N MET A 167 -16.09 -1.07 -15.93
CA MET A 167 -15.07 -2.07 -15.63
C MET A 167 -13.83 -1.47 -14.96
N LEU A 168 -13.44 -0.23 -15.32
CA LEU A 168 -12.39 0.50 -14.62
C LEU A 168 -12.76 0.81 -13.17
N VAL A 169 -14.02 1.15 -12.87
CA VAL A 169 -14.43 1.37 -11.47
C VAL A 169 -14.43 0.06 -10.69
N ALA A 170 -14.91 -1.05 -11.29
CA ALA A 170 -14.81 -2.35 -10.66
C ALA A 170 -13.33 -2.73 -10.37
N ALA A 171 -12.42 -2.41 -11.30
CA ALA A 171 -11.00 -2.64 -11.13
C ALA A 171 -10.39 -1.86 -9.97
N GLN A 172 -10.80 -0.61 -9.77
CA GLN A 172 -10.34 0.20 -8.64
C GLN A 172 -10.75 -0.43 -7.31
N ALA A 173 -12.01 -0.85 -7.18
CA ALA A 173 -12.50 -1.54 -6.01
C ALA A 173 -11.70 -2.83 -5.73
N VAL A 174 -11.41 -3.63 -6.76
CA VAL A 174 -10.56 -4.83 -6.66
C VAL A 174 -9.16 -4.48 -6.17
N GLY A 175 -8.53 -3.46 -6.76
CA GLY A 175 -7.17 -3.06 -6.41
C GLY A 175 -7.06 -2.67 -4.92
N VAL A 176 -7.97 -1.82 -4.45
CA VAL A 176 -8.02 -1.40 -3.05
C VAL A 176 -8.31 -2.58 -2.12
N ALA A 177 -9.36 -3.36 -2.43
CA ALA A 177 -9.76 -4.51 -1.62
C ALA A 177 -8.67 -5.58 -1.51
N THR A 178 -7.91 -5.81 -2.58
CA THR A 178 -6.83 -6.81 -2.60
C THR A 178 -5.64 -6.37 -1.75
N VAL A 179 -5.32 -5.07 -1.73
CA VAL A 179 -4.23 -4.54 -0.90
C VAL A 179 -4.55 -4.62 0.60
N PHE A 180 -5.81 -4.35 0.97
CA PHE A 180 -6.23 -4.34 2.37
C PHE A 180 -6.83 -5.67 2.86
N GLY A 181 -7.15 -6.60 1.96
CA GLY A 181 -7.90 -7.81 2.28
C GLY A 181 -9.31 -7.54 2.82
N ALA A 182 -9.91 -6.40 2.43
CA ALA A 182 -11.16 -5.89 2.97
C ALA A 182 -12.12 -5.48 1.82
N PRO A 183 -13.01 -6.38 1.36
CA PRO A 183 -13.80 -6.16 0.15
C PRO A 183 -14.87 -5.06 0.31
N ILE A 184 -15.58 -5.03 1.44
CA ILE A 184 -16.65 -4.04 1.69
C ILE A 184 -16.07 -2.63 1.72
N SER A 185 -15.08 -2.38 2.57
CA SER A 185 -14.46 -1.06 2.71
C SER A 185 -13.68 -0.65 1.47
N GLY A 186 -13.04 -1.59 0.76
CA GLY A 186 -12.32 -1.30 -0.47
C GLY A 186 -13.22 -0.78 -1.58
N VAL A 187 -14.43 -1.33 -1.72
CA VAL A 187 -15.42 -0.84 -2.68
C VAL A 187 -15.93 0.54 -2.30
N LEU A 188 -16.27 0.74 -1.02
CA LEU A 188 -16.76 2.04 -0.53
C LEU A 188 -15.70 3.15 -0.71
N PHE A 189 -14.45 2.85 -0.37
CA PHE A 189 -13.33 3.76 -0.60
C PHE A 189 -13.15 4.11 -2.08
N SER A 190 -13.28 3.10 -2.97
CA SER A 190 -13.21 3.33 -4.41
C SER A 190 -14.31 4.27 -4.89
N ILE A 191 -15.53 4.15 -4.35
CA ILE A 191 -16.66 5.01 -4.73
C ILE A 191 -16.41 6.44 -4.26
N GLU A 192 -16.04 6.62 -3.00
CA GLU A 192 -15.87 7.93 -2.38
C GLU A 192 -14.74 8.76 -3.02
N VAL A 193 -13.63 8.11 -3.38
CA VAL A 193 -12.45 8.83 -3.89
C VAL A 193 -12.55 9.14 -5.39
N MET A 194 -13.16 8.25 -6.18
CA MET A 194 -12.95 8.22 -7.63
C MET A 194 -14.07 8.83 -8.46
N SER A 195 -15.32 8.81 -7.97
CA SER A 195 -16.44 9.35 -8.74
C SER A 195 -17.42 10.14 -7.89
N SER A 196 -17.91 11.24 -8.43
CA SER A 196 -19.03 12.00 -7.84
C SER A 196 -20.39 11.34 -8.08
N HIS A 197 -20.48 10.51 -9.12
CA HIS A 197 -21.71 9.81 -9.50
C HIS A 197 -21.41 8.33 -9.72
N PHE A 198 -22.18 7.44 -9.08
CA PHE A 198 -21.89 6.02 -9.13
C PHE A 198 -23.15 5.19 -9.30
N ALA A 199 -23.14 4.27 -10.27
CA ALA A 199 -24.26 3.38 -10.51
C ALA A 199 -24.23 2.19 -9.53
N VAL A 200 -25.38 1.84 -8.97
CA VAL A 200 -25.51 0.69 -8.06
C VAL A 200 -25.12 -0.63 -8.74
N ARG A 201 -25.23 -0.72 -10.08
CA ARG A 201 -24.74 -1.89 -10.82
C ARG A 201 -23.23 -2.06 -10.68
N ASP A 202 -22.48 -0.97 -10.73
CA ASP A 202 -21.02 -0.99 -10.62
C ASP A 202 -20.57 -1.33 -9.20
N TYR A 203 -21.38 -0.95 -8.20
CA TYR A 203 -21.19 -1.38 -6.81
C TYR A 203 -21.14 -2.90 -6.71
N TRP A 204 -22.16 -3.59 -7.24
CA TRP A 204 -22.25 -5.04 -7.15
C TRP A 204 -21.13 -5.75 -7.94
N ARG A 205 -20.76 -5.22 -9.10
CA ARG A 205 -19.64 -5.73 -9.90
C ARG A 205 -18.31 -5.58 -9.16
N GLY A 206 -18.04 -4.39 -8.64
CA GLY A 206 -16.85 -4.12 -7.83
C GLY A 206 -16.82 -4.98 -6.56
N PHE A 207 -17.95 -5.11 -5.87
CA PHE A 207 -18.07 -5.90 -4.65
C PHE A 207 -17.81 -7.39 -4.88
N PHE A 208 -18.38 -7.96 -5.95
CA PHE A 208 -18.12 -9.35 -6.32
C PHE A 208 -16.65 -9.58 -6.66
N ALA A 209 -16.08 -8.75 -7.53
CA ALA A 209 -14.68 -8.89 -7.94
C ALA A 209 -13.72 -8.70 -6.75
N ALA A 210 -13.99 -7.71 -5.88
CA ALA A 210 -13.25 -7.46 -4.65
C ALA A 210 -13.31 -8.65 -3.68
N THR A 211 -14.47 -9.29 -3.55
CA THR A 211 -14.66 -10.49 -2.72
C THR A 211 -13.85 -11.66 -3.29
N CYS A 212 -13.86 -11.86 -4.61
CA CYS A 212 -13.04 -12.87 -5.26
C CYS A 212 -11.55 -12.65 -5.00
N GLY A 213 -11.07 -11.40 -5.14
CA GLY A 213 -9.67 -11.05 -4.87
C GLY A 213 -9.29 -11.24 -3.40
N ALA A 214 -10.10 -10.74 -2.46
CA ALA A 214 -9.85 -10.89 -1.04
C ALA A 214 -9.88 -12.37 -0.59
N PHE A 215 -10.82 -13.16 -1.12
CA PHE A 215 -10.90 -14.59 -0.87
C PHE A 215 -9.66 -15.33 -1.37
N MET A 216 -9.26 -15.09 -2.63
CA MET A 216 -8.07 -15.72 -3.21
C MET A 216 -6.79 -15.35 -2.45
N PHE A 217 -6.63 -14.09 -2.05
CA PHE A 217 -5.47 -13.66 -1.28
C PHE A 217 -5.36 -14.42 0.05
N ARG A 218 -6.48 -14.56 0.78
CA ARG A 218 -6.50 -15.30 2.05
C ARG A 218 -6.30 -16.81 1.84
N LEU A 219 -6.85 -17.38 0.76
CA LEU A 219 -6.64 -18.77 0.41
C LEU A 219 -5.16 -19.08 0.17
N LEU A 220 -4.46 -18.20 -0.58
CA LEU A 220 -3.03 -18.33 -0.84
C LEU A 220 -2.19 -18.20 0.44
N ALA A 221 -2.57 -17.33 1.37
CA ALA A 221 -1.89 -17.19 2.66
C ALA A 221 -1.97 -18.49 3.51
N VAL A 222 -3.10 -19.21 3.45
CA VAL A 222 -3.23 -20.53 4.09
C VAL A 222 -2.37 -21.57 3.39
N PHE A 223 -2.34 -21.58 2.05
CA PHE A 223 -1.48 -22.51 1.30
C PHE A 223 0.02 -22.29 1.56
N ASN A 224 0.44 -21.04 1.73
CA ASN A 224 1.82 -20.69 2.06
C ASN A 224 2.15 -20.87 3.56
N SER A 225 1.21 -21.40 4.35
CA SER A 225 1.35 -21.60 5.81
C SER A 225 1.66 -20.31 6.59
N GLU A 226 1.34 -19.12 6.04
CA GLU A 226 1.46 -17.85 6.76
C GLU A 226 0.32 -17.64 7.77
N GLN A 227 -0.84 -18.28 7.52
CA GLN A 227 -2.00 -18.26 8.40
C GLN A 227 -2.59 -19.65 8.55
N GLU A 228 -2.99 -20.01 9.77
CA GLU A 228 -3.65 -21.29 10.05
C GLU A 228 -5.07 -21.37 9.46
N THR A 229 -5.73 -20.22 9.26
CA THR A 229 -7.12 -20.12 8.80
C THR A 229 -7.32 -18.87 7.94
N ILE A 230 -8.41 -18.82 7.17
CA ILE A 230 -8.83 -17.64 6.37
C ILE A 230 -9.25 -16.53 7.34
N ALA A 231 -8.30 -15.72 7.78
CA ALA A 231 -8.55 -14.65 8.73
C ALA A 231 -8.24 -13.26 8.16
N ALA A 232 -8.63 -12.22 8.89
CA ALA A 232 -8.18 -10.87 8.60
C ALA A 232 -6.65 -10.77 8.70
N ILE A 233 -6.04 -9.97 7.82
CA ILE A 233 -4.57 -9.80 7.73
C ILE A 233 -4.00 -9.23 9.04
N PHE A 234 -4.74 -8.32 9.67
CA PHE A 234 -4.43 -7.74 10.96
C PHE A 234 -5.52 -8.15 11.95
N LYS A 235 -5.22 -9.13 12.82
CA LYS A 235 -6.07 -9.49 13.95
C LYS A 235 -5.74 -8.58 15.12
N SER A 236 -6.75 -7.96 15.71
CA SER A 236 -6.64 -7.24 16.97
C SER A 236 -7.41 -8.02 18.05
N ASP A 237 -6.70 -8.44 19.10
CA ASP A 237 -7.30 -9.14 20.25
C ASP A 237 -7.82 -8.10 21.26
N LEU A 238 -8.76 -7.26 20.82
CA LEU A 238 -9.45 -6.30 21.66
C LEU A 238 -10.65 -6.98 22.33
N LYS A 239 -10.52 -7.28 23.62
CA LYS A 239 -11.65 -7.76 24.43
C LYS A 239 -12.51 -6.56 24.80
N ILE A 240 -13.62 -6.38 24.09
CA ILE A 240 -14.65 -5.41 24.44
C ILE A 240 -15.64 -6.14 25.34
N ASP A 241 -15.29 -6.27 26.63
CA ASP A 241 -16.15 -6.90 27.62
C ASP A 241 -17.34 -5.99 28.00
N PHE A 242 -17.17 -4.68 27.83
CA PHE A 242 -18.20 -3.66 28.05
C PHE A 242 -18.21 -2.65 26.90
N PRO A 243 -19.39 -2.10 26.52
CA PRO A 243 -19.47 -1.03 25.54
C PRO A 243 -18.73 0.23 26.04
N PHE A 244 -18.21 1.04 25.12
CA PHE A 244 -17.52 2.28 25.45
C PHE A 244 -18.42 3.25 26.23
N ASP A 245 -17.86 3.89 27.25
CA ASP A 245 -18.60 4.84 28.08
C ASP A 245 -18.82 6.19 27.35
N LEU A 246 -19.82 6.96 27.80
CA LEU A 246 -20.10 8.29 27.22
C LEU A 246 -18.89 9.26 27.27
N PRO A 247 -18.09 9.32 28.36
CA PRO A 247 -16.87 10.15 28.37
C PRO A 247 -15.83 9.70 27.33
N GLU A 248 -15.69 8.40 27.07
CA GLU A 248 -14.78 7.88 26.05
C GLU A 248 -15.19 8.34 24.65
N THR A 249 -16.50 8.36 24.39
CA THR A 249 -17.06 8.90 23.13
C THR A 249 -16.69 10.37 22.93
N PHE A 250 -16.71 11.18 23.99
CA PHE A 250 -16.24 12.56 23.94
C PHE A 250 -14.75 12.67 23.62
N PHE A 251 -13.91 11.80 24.22
CA PHE A 251 -12.48 11.75 23.89
C PHE A 251 -12.22 11.29 22.44
N PHE A 252 -13.00 10.35 21.90
CA PHE A 252 -12.92 9.97 20.49
C PHE A 252 -13.25 11.13 19.55
N MET A 253 -14.22 11.98 19.92
CA MET A 253 -14.55 13.18 19.15
C MET A 253 -13.39 14.18 19.13
N ILE A 254 -12.77 14.43 20.28
CA ILE A 254 -11.59 15.30 20.38
C ILE A 254 -10.44 14.73 19.56
N LEU A 255 -10.17 13.43 19.66
CA LEU A 255 -9.14 12.77 18.86
C LEU A 255 -9.41 12.93 17.36
N GLY A 256 -10.66 12.74 16.92
CA GLY A 256 -11.06 12.96 15.53
C GLY A 256 -10.83 14.39 15.06
N ALA A 257 -11.14 15.39 15.89
CA ALA A 257 -10.88 16.80 15.57
C ALA A 257 -9.38 17.11 15.46
N ILE A 258 -8.55 16.57 16.36
CA ILE A 258 -7.09 16.72 16.31
C ILE A 258 -6.52 16.05 15.05
N CYS A 259 -6.94 14.82 14.74
CA CYS A 259 -6.54 14.12 13.52
C CYS A 259 -6.94 14.90 12.26
N GLY A 260 -8.14 15.50 12.24
CA GLY A 260 -8.59 16.36 11.13
C GLY A 260 -7.73 17.62 10.96
N ALA A 261 -7.36 18.28 12.06
CA ALA A 261 -6.47 19.45 12.03
C ALA A 261 -5.06 19.09 11.54
N ILE A 262 -4.48 17.99 12.04
CA ILE A 262 -3.17 17.49 11.60
C ILE A 262 -3.22 17.08 10.12
N ALA A 263 -4.28 16.40 9.68
CA ALA A 263 -4.46 16.04 8.27
C ALA A 263 -4.53 17.28 7.36
N CYS A 264 -5.23 18.34 7.79
CA CYS A 264 -5.28 19.61 7.05
C CYS A 264 -3.89 20.25 6.92
N ALA A 265 -3.12 20.30 8.01
CA ALA A 265 -1.74 20.79 7.99
C ALA A 265 -0.85 19.95 7.07
N TYR A 266 -0.95 18.61 7.15
CA TYR A 266 -0.25 17.68 6.27
C TYR A 266 -0.56 17.93 4.79
N LEU A 267 -1.85 18.06 4.43
CA LEU A 267 -2.27 18.33 3.05
C LEU A 267 -1.74 19.68 2.53
N PHE A 268 -1.72 20.70 3.39
CA PHE A 268 -1.14 22.01 3.06
C PHE A 268 0.37 21.91 2.81
N CYS A 269 1.11 21.26 3.72
CA CYS A 269 2.55 21.03 3.59
C CYS A 269 2.87 20.20 2.34
N GLN A 270 2.13 19.13 2.08
CA GLN A 270 2.32 18.28 0.90
C GLN A 270 2.14 19.06 -0.40
N ARG A 271 1.10 19.91 -0.48
CA ARG A 271 0.88 20.77 -1.66
C ARG A 271 2.01 21.78 -1.83
N TRP A 272 2.42 22.45 -0.75
CA TRP A 272 3.48 23.45 -0.79
C TRP A 272 4.82 22.83 -1.16
N LEU A 273 5.18 21.69 -0.57
CA LEU A 273 6.40 20.95 -0.87
C LEU A 273 6.45 20.53 -2.34
N LEU A 274 5.34 19.98 -2.88
CA LEU A 274 5.30 19.57 -4.28
C LEU A 274 5.45 20.77 -5.24
N ALA A 275 4.87 21.93 -4.90
CA ALA A 275 5.07 23.16 -5.66
C ALA A 275 6.52 23.63 -5.58
N ALA A 276 7.11 23.69 -4.38
CA ALA A 276 8.49 24.10 -4.16
C ALA A 276 9.50 23.21 -4.90
N VAL A 277 9.29 21.90 -4.92
CA VAL A 277 10.15 20.94 -5.66
C VAL A 277 10.10 21.20 -7.16
N ARG A 278 8.94 21.59 -7.71
CA ARG A 278 8.77 21.89 -9.14
C ARG A 278 9.29 23.27 -9.52
N GLU A 279 9.13 24.28 -8.66
CA GLU A 279 9.54 25.66 -8.92
C GLU A 279 11.05 25.89 -8.74
N ASN A 280 11.67 25.18 -7.79
CA ASN A 280 13.09 25.33 -7.54
C ASN A 280 13.92 24.79 -8.72
N ARG A 281 14.80 25.63 -9.28
CA ARG A 281 15.56 25.34 -10.49
C ARG A 281 16.46 24.12 -10.36
N LEU A 282 17.05 23.88 -9.19
CA LEU A 282 17.97 22.76 -8.96
C LEU A 282 17.21 21.42 -8.92
N THR A 283 16.17 21.32 -8.11
CA THR A 283 15.35 20.11 -7.99
C THR A 283 14.56 19.84 -9.27
N GLY A 284 14.04 20.90 -9.91
CA GLY A 284 13.38 20.80 -11.21
C GLY A 284 14.32 20.29 -12.30
N ARG A 285 15.57 20.76 -12.35
CA ARG A 285 16.59 20.21 -13.27
C ARG A 285 16.91 18.76 -12.96
N LEU A 286 17.19 18.42 -11.70
CA LEU A 286 17.51 17.04 -11.31
C LEU A 286 16.38 16.07 -11.62
N LEU A 287 15.13 16.47 -11.43
CA LEU A 287 13.97 15.66 -11.76
C LEU A 287 13.74 15.52 -13.28
N ALA A 288 14.24 16.48 -14.07
CA ALA A 288 14.17 16.44 -15.52
C ALA A 288 15.31 15.64 -16.17
N THR A 289 16.54 15.74 -15.63
CA THR A 289 17.71 15.02 -16.16
C THR A 289 17.82 13.61 -15.60
N ASP A 290 17.83 13.45 -14.27
CA ASP A 290 18.21 12.20 -13.59
C ASP A 290 17.28 11.88 -12.40
N LYS A 291 16.05 11.46 -12.70
CA LYS A 291 15.08 11.00 -11.67
C LYS A 291 15.63 9.94 -10.70
N PRO A 292 16.45 8.96 -11.14
CA PRO A 292 16.99 7.95 -10.22
C PRO A 292 18.01 8.55 -9.26
N LEU A 293 18.80 9.53 -9.71
CA LEU A 293 19.74 10.24 -8.84
C LEU A 293 18.98 11.04 -7.78
N TYR A 294 17.92 11.75 -8.16
CA TYR A 294 17.06 12.45 -7.20
C TYR A 294 16.47 11.49 -6.17
N SER A 295 15.90 10.36 -6.61
CA SER A 295 15.35 9.34 -5.71
C SER A 295 16.42 8.74 -4.79
N ALA A 296 17.62 8.46 -5.31
CA ALA A 296 18.73 7.93 -4.54
C ALA A 296 19.18 8.91 -3.44
N LEU A 297 19.28 10.21 -3.75
CA LEU A 297 19.65 11.24 -2.78
C LEU A 297 18.61 11.41 -1.68
N VAL A 298 17.32 11.42 -2.03
CA VAL A 298 16.22 11.50 -1.04
C VAL A 298 16.23 10.27 -0.14
N VAL A 299 16.36 9.07 -0.71
CA VAL A 299 16.38 7.83 0.06
C VAL A 299 17.64 7.71 0.91
N LEU A 300 18.78 8.22 0.45
CA LEU A 300 19.99 8.29 1.25
C LEU A 300 19.76 9.16 2.50
N LEU A 301 19.16 10.34 2.33
CA LEU A 301 18.82 11.23 3.45
C LEU A 301 17.85 10.54 4.44
N LEU A 302 16.79 9.90 3.94
CA LEU A 302 15.84 9.15 4.77
C LEU A 302 16.53 7.98 5.49
N ALA A 303 17.43 7.26 4.83
CA ALA A 303 18.18 6.16 5.41
C ALA A 303 19.15 6.63 6.50
N SER A 304 19.78 7.79 6.33
CA SER A 304 20.60 8.43 7.36
C SER A 304 19.79 8.82 8.59
N ILE A 305 18.60 9.41 8.39
CA ILE A 305 17.70 9.81 9.47
C ILE A 305 17.16 8.57 10.21
N THR A 306 16.78 7.52 9.48
CA THR A 306 16.20 6.30 10.06
C THR A 306 17.24 5.31 10.60
N PHE A 307 18.53 5.63 10.52
CA PHE A 307 19.61 4.73 10.94
C PHE A 307 19.44 4.31 12.42
N PRO A 308 19.31 3.00 12.74
CA PRO A 308 18.89 2.56 14.06
C PRO A 308 19.79 3.01 15.22
N PRO A 309 21.13 3.00 15.14
CA PRO A 309 21.98 3.53 16.20
C PRO A 309 21.96 5.06 16.36
N GLY A 310 21.43 5.80 15.38
CA GLY A 310 21.32 7.26 15.39
C GLY A 310 19.93 7.71 15.86
N LEU A 311 19.27 8.55 15.06
CA LEU A 311 17.91 9.01 15.35
C LEU A 311 16.85 7.90 15.25
N GLY A 312 17.17 6.77 14.61
CA GLY A 312 16.29 5.61 14.48
C GLY A 312 15.86 4.99 15.81
N GLN A 313 16.66 5.12 16.88
CA GLN A 313 16.32 4.64 18.23
C GLN A 313 15.03 5.26 18.77
N LEU A 314 14.77 6.52 18.41
CA LEU A 314 13.59 7.26 18.87
C LEU A 314 12.37 7.05 17.96
N MET A 315 12.56 6.49 16.76
CA MET A 315 11.51 6.28 15.76
C MET A 315 11.09 4.82 15.61
N ALA A 316 11.58 3.91 16.47
CA ALA A 316 11.37 2.47 16.33
C ALA A 316 11.72 1.95 14.91
N SER A 317 12.79 2.50 14.30
CA SER A 317 13.04 2.37 12.86
C SER A 317 13.36 0.95 12.38
N ARG A 318 13.68 0.03 13.30
CA ARG A 318 13.98 -1.38 13.01
C ARG A 318 12.75 -2.19 12.61
N LEU A 319 11.55 -1.70 12.93
CA LEU A 319 10.29 -2.36 12.63
C LEU A 319 9.97 -2.27 11.13
N SER A 320 9.42 -3.32 10.54
CA SER A 320 8.81 -3.30 9.21
C SER A 320 7.50 -2.49 9.21
N MET A 321 6.98 -2.12 8.03
CA MET A 321 5.68 -1.42 7.94
C MET A 321 4.54 -2.21 8.59
N LYS A 322 4.56 -3.54 8.44
CA LYS A 322 3.57 -4.45 9.06
C LYS A 322 3.74 -4.47 10.58
N GLU A 323 4.97 -4.61 11.07
CA GLU A 323 5.26 -4.64 12.52
C GLU A 323 4.95 -3.31 13.22
N HIS A 324 5.15 -2.16 12.57
CA HIS A 324 4.73 -0.86 13.09
C HIS A 324 3.22 -0.87 13.40
N LEU A 325 2.39 -1.27 12.44
CA LEU A 325 0.94 -1.30 12.62
C LEU A 325 0.52 -2.30 13.70
N ILE A 326 1.11 -3.50 13.70
CA ILE A 326 0.85 -4.52 14.73
C ILE A 326 1.23 -4.01 16.12
N SER A 327 2.34 -3.27 16.25
CA SER A 327 2.73 -2.67 17.52
C SER A 327 1.72 -1.63 17.99
N LEU A 328 1.23 -0.75 17.11
CA LEU A 328 0.24 0.26 17.47
C LEU A 328 -1.15 -0.32 17.80
N PHE A 329 -1.45 -1.54 17.34
CA PHE A 329 -2.67 -2.29 17.68
C PHE A 329 -2.50 -3.24 18.88
N ASP A 330 -1.44 -3.07 19.67
CA ASP A 330 -1.25 -3.79 20.93
C ASP A 330 -2.39 -3.48 21.90
N ASN A 331 -2.92 -4.51 22.56
CA ASN A 331 -4.05 -4.41 23.47
C ASN A 331 -3.65 -4.01 24.90
N ARG A 332 -2.36 -3.75 25.13
CA ARG A 332 -1.80 -3.39 26.45
C ARG A 332 -1.45 -1.91 26.53
N THR A 333 -1.66 -1.32 27.70
CA THR A 333 -1.30 0.08 27.96
C THR A 333 0.21 0.23 28.21
N TRP A 334 0.93 0.75 27.22
CA TRP A 334 2.40 0.87 27.25
C TRP A 334 2.93 1.72 28.40
N GLY A 335 2.21 2.77 28.81
CA GLY A 335 2.60 3.63 29.93
C GLY A 335 2.76 2.87 31.25
N VAL A 336 1.89 1.89 31.52
CA VAL A 336 1.95 1.04 32.72
C VAL A 336 3.05 -0.02 32.58
N LEU A 337 3.21 -0.60 31.38
CA LEU A 337 4.23 -1.61 31.12
C LEU A 337 5.65 -1.05 31.28
N ALA A 338 5.90 0.16 30.78
CA ALA A 338 7.19 0.82 30.91
C ALA A 338 7.60 1.07 32.37
N GLN A 339 6.63 1.34 33.25
CA GLN A 339 6.88 1.55 34.68
C GLN A 339 7.21 0.25 35.41
N ASN A 340 6.64 -0.87 34.97
CA ASN A 340 6.77 -2.17 35.64
C ASN A 340 7.88 -3.07 35.09
N ALA A 341 8.52 -2.69 33.97
CA ALA A 341 9.51 -3.54 33.32
C ALA A 341 10.91 -3.39 33.93
N SER A 342 11.42 -4.43 34.60
CA SER A 342 12.86 -4.69 34.68
C SER A 342 13.29 -5.26 33.32
N VAL A 343 13.85 -4.44 32.42
CA VAL A 343 13.97 -4.75 30.98
C VAL A 343 15.15 -5.71 30.66
N PRO A 344 14.92 -6.98 30.28
CA PRO A 344 15.87 -7.72 29.44
C PRO A 344 15.75 -7.25 27.97
N PRO A 345 16.83 -7.34 27.17
CA PRO A 345 16.83 -6.89 25.79
C PRO A 345 15.80 -7.63 24.91
N ALA A 346 15.21 -6.91 23.96
CA ALA A 346 14.26 -7.46 23.00
C ALA A 346 14.89 -8.57 22.16
N VAL A 347 14.23 -9.72 22.08
CA VAL A 347 14.61 -10.80 21.16
C VAL A 347 14.03 -10.45 19.77
N PRO A 348 14.85 -10.46 18.70
CA PRO A 348 14.35 -10.23 17.35
C PRO A 348 13.27 -11.27 16.98
N GLY A 349 12.07 -10.82 16.61
CA GLY A 349 11.00 -11.69 16.09
C GLY A 349 9.84 -11.97 17.07
N ASP A 350 9.91 -11.51 18.32
CA ASP A 350 8.79 -11.63 19.26
C ASP A 350 7.69 -10.60 18.95
N LEU A 351 6.64 -11.03 18.23
CA LEU A 351 5.44 -10.22 17.92
C LEU A 351 4.79 -9.60 19.18
N ARG A 352 4.89 -10.28 20.34
CA ARG A 352 4.35 -9.79 21.63
C ARG A 352 5.22 -8.73 22.30
N ARG A 353 6.40 -8.43 21.79
CA ARG A 353 7.34 -7.48 22.40
C ARG A 353 7.76 -6.34 21.47
N LEU A 354 7.07 -6.16 20.35
CA LEU A 354 7.33 -5.06 19.41
C LEU A 354 7.25 -3.67 20.06
N TRP A 355 6.44 -3.51 21.11
CA TRP A 355 6.36 -2.26 21.88
C TRP A 355 7.70 -1.83 22.51
N GLN A 356 8.63 -2.76 22.74
CA GLN A 356 9.94 -2.45 23.33
C GLN A 356 10.79 -1.56 22.42
N GLU A 357 10.62 -1.64 21.10
CA GLU A 357 11.30 -0.75 20.15
C GLU A 357 10.85 0.71 20.28
N TRP A 358 9.71 0.97 20.94
CA TRP A 358 9.22 2.32 21.27
C TRP A 358 9.73 2.83 22.62
N SER A 359 10.37 1.98 23.42
CA SER A 359 10.91 2.34 24.72
C SER A 359 12.37 2.75 24.60
N HIS A 360 12.73 3.89 25.21
CA HIS A 360 14.10 4.39 25.23
C HIS A 360 14.51 4.78 26.66
N PRO A 361 15.76 4.52 27.11
CA PRO A 361 16.17 4.85 28.48
C PRO A 361 16.11 6.35 28.82
N SER A 362 16.35 7.22 27.84
CA SER A 362 16.38 8.69 28.04
C SER A 362 15.09 9.41 27.66
N ALA A 363 14.12 8.73 27.06
CA ALA A 363 12.87 9.34 26.58
C ALA A 363 11.67 8.47 26.97
N THR A 364 10.60 9.11 27.46
CA THR A 364 9.36 8.39 27.73
C THR A 364 8.75 7.87 26.43
N ILE A 365 7.88 6.86 26.52
CA ILE A 365 7.16 6.31 25.36
C ILE A 365 6.33 7.41 24.65
N PHE A 366 5.78 8.36 25.38
CA PHE A 366 5.10 9.50 24.78
C PHE A 366 6.06 10.41 24.01
N GLY A 367 7.29 10.57 24.49
CA GLY A 367 8.34 11.32 23.79
C GLY A 367 8.78 10.65 22.49
N THR A 368 8.98 9.32 22.48
CA THR A 368 9.31 8.58 21.26
C THR A 368 8.16 8.58 20.26
N LEU A 369 6.91 8.43 20.71
CA LEU A 369 5.72 8.56 19.85
C LEU A 369 5.59 9.97 19.25
N ALA A 370 5.79 11.01 20.05
CA ALA A 370 5.76 12.40 19.54
C ALA A 370 6.88 12.66 18.53
N PHE A 371 8.09 12.14 18.78
CA PHE A 371 9.20 12.23 17.85
C PHE A 371 8.91 11.49 16.54
N PHE A 372 8.35 10.29 16.61
CA PHE A 372 7.90 9.53 15.45
C PHE A 372 6.87 10.30 14.62
N LEU A 373 5.85 10.89 15.25
CA LEU A 373 4.82 11.70 14.58
C LEU A 373 5.35 12.99 13.93
N LEU A 374 6.43 13.56 14.47
CA LEU A 374 7.06 14.75 13.90
C LEU A 374 7.96 14.41 12.71
N MET A 375 8.66 13.29 12.79
CA MET A 375 9.66 12.87 11.79
C MET A 375 9.06 12.11 10.61
N LYS A 376 7.89 11.48 10.77
CA LYS A 376 7.12 10.81 9.71
C LYS A 376 6.03 11.73 9.19
#